data_AF-A0A1X1TAT9-F1
#
_entry.id   AF-A0A1X1TAT9-F1
#
_cell.length_a   1.000
_cell.length_b   1.000
_cell.length_c   1.000
_cell.angle_alpha   90.00
_cell.angle_beta   90.00
_cell.angle_gamma   90.00
#
_symmetry.space_group_name_H-M   'P 1'
#
loop_
_entity.id
_entity.type
_entity.pdbx_description
1 polymer ?
#
loop_
_entity_poly.entity_id
_entity_poly.type
_entity_poly.pdbx_seq_one_letter_code
_entity_poly.pdbx_strand_id
1 'polypeptide(L)'
;MTADKLEGHAGGFRTAHQAAQSRASKAALGSGSAAAALPGMLAAWEADGAKFDEHFVRHARGHREAADAYARTDADSAERIDDAG
;
A
#
# COMPACT_ATOMS: atom_id res chain seq x y z
N MET A 1 -9.02 -1.12 -12.52
CA MET A 1 -7.66 -1.56 -12.92
C MET A 1 -6.90 -2.15 -11.73
N THR A 2 -5.75 -2.80 -11.93
CA THR A 2 -4.93 -3.37 -10.83
C THR A 2 -4.47 -2.30 -9.84
N ALA A 3 -4.14 -1.10 -10.32
CA ALA A 3 -3.82 0.06 -9.48
C ALA A 3 -4.95 0.40 -8.50
N ASP A 4 -6.20 0.48 -8.97
CA ASP A 4 -7.36 0.78 -8.12
C ASP A 4 -7.60 -0.30 -7.05
N LYS A 5 -7.34 -1.58 -7.39
CA LYS A 5 -7.42 -2.68 -6.42
C LYS A 5 -6.34 -2.55 -5.33
N LEU A 6 -5.12 -2.16 -5.72
CA LEU A 6 -4.03 -1.92 -4.77
C LEU A 6 -4.35 -0.75 -3.84
N GLU A 7 -4.95 0.31 -4.35
CA GLU A 7 -5.40 1.45 -3.52
C GLU A 7 -6.52 1.05 -2.56
N GLY A 8 -7.49 0.25 -3.02
CA GLY A 8 -8.51 -0.34 -2.16
C GLY A 8 -7.92 -1.20 -1.04
N HIS A 9 -6.96 -2.07 -1.36
CA HIS A 9 -6.25 -2.87 -0.37
C HIS A 9 -5.43 -2.02 0.59
N ALA A 10 -4.77 -0.96 0.12
CA ALA A 10 -4.02 -0.03 0.97
C ALA A 10 -4.94 0.65 1.98
N GLY A 11 -6.12 1.11 1.54
CA GLY A 11 -7.13 1.69 2.44
C GLY A 11 -7.63 0.70 3.50
N GLY A 12 -7.93 -0.54 3.09
CA GLY A 12 -8.32 -1.61 4.00
C GLY A 12 -7.23 -1.96 5.02
N PHE A 13 -5.98 -2.09 4.55
CA PHE A 13 -4.81 -2.33 5.39
C PHE A 13 -4.64 -1.21 6.42
N ARG A 14 -4.63 0.06 5.98
CA ARG A 14 -4.46 1.23 6.86
C ARG A 14 -5.51 1.24 7.98
N THR A 15 -6.77 0.99 7.62
CA THR A 15 -7.89 0.95 8.56
C THR A 15 -7.72 -0.17 9.59
N ALA A 16 -7.43 -1.40 9.13
CA ALA A 16 -7.23 -2.54 10.01
C ALA A 16 -6.00 -2.37 10.92
N HIS A 17 -4.92 -1.80 10.39
CA HIS A 17 -3.69 -1.51 11.09
C HIS A 17 -3.90 -0.50 12.22
N GLN A 18 -4.53 0.64 11.94
CA GLN A 18 -4.87 1.66 12.93
C GLN A 18 -5.82 1.12 14.00
N ALA A 19 -6.81 0.32 13.61
CA ALA A 19 -7.71 -0.32 14.57
C ALA A 19 -6.97 -1.29 15.50
N ALA A 20 -6.03 -2.08 14.98
CA ALA A 20 -5.21 -3.00 15.77
C ALA A 20 -4.27 -2.24 16.72
N GLN A 21 -3.61 -1.19 16.23
CA GLN A 21 -2.73 -0.33 17.06
C GLN A 21 -3.52 0.35 18.19
N SER A 22 -4.71 0.88 17.91
CA SER A 22 -5.60 1.50 18.91
C SER A 22 -6.08 0.51 19.97
N ARG A 23 -6.27 -0.76 19.60
CA ARG A 23 -6.59 -1.83 20.57
C ARG A 23 -5.37 -2.16 21.43
N ALA A 24 -4.21 -2.30 20.81
CA ALA A 24 -2.97 -2.61 21.51
C ALA A 24 -2.55 -1.50 22.49
N SER A 25 -2.74 -0.23 22.14
CA SER A 25 -2.44 0.91 23.01
C SER A 25 -3.31 0.97 24.27
N LYS A 26 -4.46 0.28 24.27
CA LYS A 26 -5.39 0.20 25.41
C LYS A 26 -5.18 -1.06 26.26
N ALA A 27 -4.18 -1.89 25.94
CA ALA A 27 -3.92 -3.11 26.68
C ALA A 27 -3.48 -2.79 28.12
N ALA A 28 -4.20 -3.32 29.11
CA ALA A 28 -3.85 -3.20 30.52
C ALA A 28 -2.81 -4.27 30.90
N LEU A 29 -1.53 -3.96 30.67
CA LEU A 29 -0.41 -4.89 30.93
C LEU A 29 0.07 -4.89 32.38
N GLY A 30 -0.50 -4.05 33.26
CA GLY A 30 -0.04 -3.89 34.63
C GLY A 30 1.33 -3.22 34.71
N SER A 31 2.09 -3.51 35.77
CA SER A 31 3.48 -3.05 35.92
C SER A 31 4.46 -4.12 35.43
N GLY A 32 5.61 -3.68 34.88
CA GLY A 32 6.69 -4.58 34.47
C GLY A 32 7.25 -4.27 33.08
N SER A 33 8.21 -5.09 32.65
CA SER A 33 8.98 -4.86 31.42
C SER A 33 8.11 -4.83 30.15
N ALA A 34 7.03 -5.62 30.11
CA ALA A 34 6.09 -5.62 28.98
C ALA A 34 5.35 -4.28 28.84
N ALA A 35 4.89 -3.71 29.96
CA ALA A 35 4.26 -2.40 29.98
C ALA A 35 5.24 -1.29 29.59
N ALA A 36 6.49 -1.39 30.02
CA ALA A 36 7.55 -0.43 29.67
C ALA A 36 7.95 -0.49 28.17
N ALA A 37 7.90 -1.68 27.55
CA ALA A 37 8.24 -1.86 26.14
C ALA A 37 7.12 -1.47 25.17
N LEU A 38 5.85 -1.45 25.62
CA LEU A 38 4.67 -1.23 24.79
C LEU A 38 4.74 0.07 23.95
N PRO A 39 5.13 1.24 24.49
CA PRO A 39 5.21 2.46 23.69
C PRO A 39 6.21 2.35 22.52
N GLY A 40 7.39 1.75 22.75
CA GLY A 40 8.39 1.55 21.72
C GLY A 40 7.92 0.58 20.63
N MET A 41 7.23 -0.50 21.03
CA MET A 41 6.62 -1.44 20.09
C MET A 41 5.53 -0.76 19.23
N LEU A 42 4.67 0.07 19.84
CA LEU A 42 3.64 0.80 19.11
C LEU A 42 4.23 1.81 18.12
N ALA A 43 5.31 2.50 18.48
CA ALA A 43 6.01 3.42 17.60
C ALA A 43 6.67 2.70 16.41
N ALA A 44 7.31 1.55 16.65
CA ALA A 44 7.86 0.72 15.58
C ALA A 44 6.76 0.21 14.64
N TRP A 45 5.64 -0.23 15.22
CA TRP A 45 4.49 -0.70 14.46
C TRP A 45 3.90 0.42 13.59
N GLU A 46 3.78 1.65 14.11
CA GLU A 46 3.35 2.82 13.33
C GLU A 46 4.29 3.11 12.14
N ALA A 47 5.60 3.07 12.38
CA ALA A 47 6.61 3.28 11.35
C ALA A 47 6.52 2.21 10.23
N ASP A 48 6.27 0.95 10.60
CA ASP A 48 6.08 -0.11 9.61
C ASP A 48 4.78 0.09 8.82
N GLY A 49 3.69 0.54 9.46
CA GLY A 49 2.46 0.93 8.78
C GLY A 49 2.70 1.98 7.69
N ALA A 50 3.54 3.00 7.95
CA ALA A 50 3.91 4.02 6.98
C ALA A 50 4.71 3.44 5.79
N LYS A 51 5.67 2.55 6.05
CA LYS A 51 6.44 1.87 4.99
C LYS A 51 5.54 1.05 4.07
N PHE A 52 4.56 0.32 4.63
CA PHE A 52 3.63 -0.45 3.82
C PHE A 52 2.75 0.44 2.94
N ASP A 53 2.31 1.60 3.46
CA ASP A 53 1.55 2.57 2.66
C ASP A 53 2.37 3.09 1.46
N GLU A 54 3.64 3.45 1.69
CA GLU A 54 4.57 3.85 0.63
C GLU A 54 4.72 2.74 -0.43
N HIS A 55 4.84 1.49 0.00
CA HIS A 55 4.88 0.35 -0.91
C HIS A 55 3.61 0.25 -1.75
N PHE A 56 2.41 0.36 -1.16
CA PHE A 56 1.17 0.30 -1.94
C PHE A 56 1.09 1.40 -3.00
N VAL A 57 1.43 2.64 -2.63
CA VAL A 57 1.46 3.78 -3.57
C VAL A 57 2.44 3.53 -4.71
N ARG A 58 3.65 3.06 -4.40
CA ARG A 58 4.68 2.74 -5.40
C ARG A 58 4.20 1.66 -6.38
N HIS A 59 3.59 0.59 -5.89
CA HIS A 59 3.09 -0.49 -6.75
C HIS A 59 1.90 -0.02 -7.60
N ALA A 60 0.95 0.72 -7.04
CA ALA A 60 -0.18 1.27 -7.78
C ALA A 60 0.29 2.18 -8.92
N ARG A 61 1.27 3.05 -8.65
CA ARG A 61 1.90 3.89 -9.67
C ARG A 61 2.57 3.07 -10.77
N GLY A 62 3.38 2.08 -10.41
CA GLY A 62 4.05 1.22 -11.39
C GLY A 62 3.06 0.48 -12.30
N HIS A 63 1.91 0.06 -11.77
CA HIS A 63 0.85 -0.55 -12.58
C HIS A 63 0.18 0.43 -13.54
N ARG A 64 0.01 1.70 -13.16
CA ARG A 64 -0.51 2.73 -14.07
C ARG A 64 0.47 2.99 -15.21
N GLU A 65 1.74 3.20 -14.87
CA GLU A 65 2.80 3.46 -15.87
C GLU A 65 2.92 2.30 -16.87
N ALA A 66 2.84 1.05 -16.39
CA ALA A 66 2.84 -0.12 -17.26
C ALA A 66 1.60 -0.17 -18.17
N ALA A 67 0.40 0.08 -17.63
CA ALA A 67 -0.82 0.10 -18.42
C ALA A 67 -0.77 1.18 -19.52
N ASP A 68 -0.28 2.37 -19.19
CA ASP A 68 -0.10 3.46 -20.15
C ASP A 68 0.92 3.11 -21.24
N ALA A 69 2.02 2.44 -20.88
CA ALA A 69 3.03 2.02 -21.84
C ALA A 69 2.51 0.94 -22.82
N TYR A 70 1.74 -0.03 -22.31
CA TYR A 70 1.07 -1.01 -23.17
C TYR A 70 0.06 -0.35 -24.10
N ALA A 71 -0.78 0.55 -23.59
CA ALA A 71 -1.77 1.25 -24.41
C ALA A 71 -1.13 2.06 -25.56
N ARG A 72 0.01 2.73 -25.31
CA ARG A 72 0.77 3.43 -26.37
C ARG A 72 1.34 2.45 -27.39
N THR A 73 1.96 1.38 -26.92
CA THR A 73 2.57 0.37 -27.80
C THR A 73 1.53 -0.28 -28.72
N ASP A 74 0.34 -0.58 -28.19
CA ASP A 74 -0.78 -1.13 -28.96
C ASP A 74 -1.28 -0.12 -30.01
N ALA A 75 -1.41 1.16 -29.64
CA ALA A 75 -1.81 2.22 -30.57
C ALA A 75 -0.80 2.41 -31.72
N ASP A 76 0.50 2.53 -31.39
CA ASP A 76 1.57 2.68 -32.38
C ASP A 76 1.69 1.45 -33.30
N SER A 77 1.32 0.27 -32.79
CA SER A 77 1.30 -0.96 -33.60
C SER A 77 0.09 -1.03 -34.52
N ALA A 78 -1.07 -0.55 -34.06
CA ALA A 78 -2.28 -0.46 -34.87
C ALA A 78 -2.10 0.53 -36.04
N GLU A 79 -1.55 1.72 -35.78
CA GLU A 79 -1.27 2.72 -36.81
C GLU A 79 -0.35 2.17 -37.91
N ARG A 80 0.71 1.45 -37.52
CA ARG A 80 1.63 0.80 -38.48
C ARG A 80 0.98 -0.30 -39.32
N ILE A 81 -0.05 -0.97 -38.82
CA ILE A 81 -0.80 -1.97 -39.59
C ILE A 81 -1.69 -1.26 -40.60
N ASP A 82 -2.38 -0.19 -40.19
CA ASP A 82 -3.25 0.60 -41.06
C ASP A 82 -2.45 1.24 -42.21
N ASP A 83 -1.25 1.77 -41.94
CA ASP A 83 -0.36 2.34 -42.95
C ASP A 83 0.21 1.30 -43.95
N ALA A 84 0.22 0.02 -43.58
CA ALA A 84 0.79 -1.06 -44.38
C ALA A 84 -0.23 -1.79 -45.29
N GLY A 85 -1.52 -1.46 -45.19
CA GLY A 85 -2.62 -2.03 -45.98
C GLY A 85 -3.00 -1.19 -47.19
#